data_AF-A0A975NYM1-F1
#
_entry.id   AF-A0A975NYM1-F1
#
_cell.length_a   1.000
_cell.length_b   1.000
_cell.length_c   1.000
_cell.angle_alpha   90.00
_cell.angle_beta   90.00
_cell.angle_gamma   90.00
#
_symmetry.space_group_name_H-M   'P 1'
#
loop_
_entity.id
_entity.type
_entity.pdbx_description
1 polymer ?
#
loop_
_entity_poly.entity_id
_entity_poly.type
_entity_poly.pdbx_seq_one_letter_code
_entity_poly.pdbx_strand_id
1 'polypeptide(L)'
;MRPDVVTFWHGPLDRLRQTCLRSQVAAGHKVTVYSFEPLAGVPDGVGNAEAEAILPHAFSEKLRPPQPDGTWRDWTTLQFSDFFRMRLMARGAGLWLDADVLLLKPVDIDPGKPYFAWERPRQLGNSVLYLPAGDAIVTAFEGLMQQDELTPDWLALRHRLIFGLRKLRGKSNRLSDIRVAIYGPAALTALAARHGELGYALPKKSFYAVHAEPRLFFEPADFTALIRDPDITGLHISPKGRGSQPPIPGSLYAWAAERFGQP
;
A
#
# COMPACT_ATOMS: atom_id res chain seq x y z
N MET A 1 -19.48 5.68 5.75
CA MET A 1 -19.51 6.24 4.38
C MET A 1 -18.77 5.27 3.49
N ARG A 2 -19.33 4.95 2.31
CA ARG A 2 -18.65 4.13 1.30
C ARG A 2 -17.64 5.01 0.57
N PRO A 3 -16.32 4.74 0.67
CA PRO A 3 -15.32 5.53 -0.06
C PRO A 3 -15.15 5.00 -1.50
N ASP A 4 -14.80 5.91 -2.41
CA ASP A 4 -14.08 5.52 -3.63
C ASP A 4 -12.75 4.83 -3.24
N VAL A 5 -12.30 3.89 -4.06
CA VAL A 5 -11.05 3.16 -3.85
C VAL A 5 -10.02 3.59 -4.88
N VAL A 6 -8.80 3.86 -4.40
CA VAL A 6 -7.67 4.32 -5.21
C VAL A 6 -6.42 3.48 -4.98
N THR A 7 -5.66 3.22 -6.04
CA THR A 7 -4.36 2.53 -5.98
C THR A 7 -3.42 3.07 -7.06
N PHE A 8 -2.11 2.89 -6.90
CA PHE A 8 -1.13 3.06 -7.97
C PHE A 8 -0.69 1.69 -8.51
N TRP A 9 -0.44 1.59 -9.81
CA TRP A 9 0.18 0.41 -10.42
C TRP A 9 1.13 0.78 -11.56
N HIS A 10 2.19 0.00 -11.73
CA HIS A 10 3.18 0.13 -12.79
C HIS A 10 3.55 -1.26 -13.32
N GLY A 11 3.68 -1.38 -14.65
CA GLY A 11 3.78 -2.66 -15.33
C GLY A 11 2.42 -3.36 -15.52
N PRO A 12 2.40 -4.58 -16.08
CA PRO A 12 1.15 -5.29 -16.39
C PRO A 12 0.37 -5.71 -15.13
N LEU A 13 -0.96 -5.74 -15.22
CA LEU A 13 -1.83 -6.31 -14.18
C LEU A 13 -1.86 -7.83 -14.33
N ASP A 14 -1.40 -8.56 -13.31
CA ASP A 14 -1.47 -10.03 -13.28
C ASP A 14 -2.86 -10.56 -12.85
N ARG A 15 -3.05 -11.88 -12.94
CA ARG A 15 -4.33 -12.55 -12.63
C ARG A 15 -4.80 -12.30 -11.19
N LEU A 16 -3.88 -12.23 -10.23
CA LEU A 16 -4.19 -11.92 -8.84
C LEU A 16 -4.71 -10.49 -8.70
N ARG A 17 -4.01 -9.51 -9.29
CA ARG A 17 -4.41 -8.09 -9.21
C ARG A 17 -5.74 -7.86 -9.90
N GLN A 18 -5.97 -8.48 -11.07
CA GLN A 18 -7.27 -8.46 -11.74
C GLN A 18 -8.39 -9.03 -10.85
N THR A 19 -8.15 -10.16 -10.17
CA THR A 19 -9.13 -10.78 -9.25
C THR A 19 -9.41 -9.88 -8.03
N CYS A 20 -8.37 -9.27 -7.46
CA CYS A 20 -8.49 -8.37 -6.31
C CYS A 20 -9.25 -7.09 -6.68
N LEU A 21 -8.90 -6.43 -7.79
CA LEU A 21 -9.61 -5.24 -8.27
C LEU A 21 -11.10 -5.53 -8.57
N ARG A 22 -11.42 -6.68 -9.18
CA ARG A 22 -12.83 -7.11 -9.36
C ARG A 22 -13.57 -7.32 -8.05
N SER A 23 -12.92 -7.89 -7.02
CA SER A 23 -13.53 -8.02 -5.70
C SER A 23 -13.82 -6.66 -5.03
N GLN A 24 -13.00 -5.63 -5.32
CA GLN A 24 -13.21 -4.27 -4.82
C GLN A 24 -14.43 -3.62 -5.49
N VAL A 25 -14.59 -3.79 -6.81
CA VAL A 25 -15.82 -3.39 -7.54
C VAL A 25 -17.04 -4.14 -7.04
N ALA A 26 -16.95 -5.47 -6.89
CA ALA A 26 -18.04 -6.32 -6.39
C ALA A 26 -18.45 -6.02 -4.93
N ALA A 27 -17.55 -5.46 -4.13
CA ALA A 27 -17.84 -4.92 -2.79
C ALA A 27 -18.55 -3.54 -2.82
N GLY A 28 -18.90 -3.03 -4.00
CA GLY A 28 -19.64 -1.78 -4.19
C GLY A 28 -18.79 -0.53 -4.00
N HIS A 29 -17.53 -0.56 -4.44
CA HIS A 29 -16.66 0.60 -4.51
C HIS A 29 -16.43 1.01 -5.97
N LYS A 30 -16.35 2.32 -6.22
CA LYS A 30 -15.79 2.87 -7.45
C LYS A 30 -14.26 2.80 -7.35
N VAL A 31 -13.63 1.95 -8.16
CA VAL A 31 -12.19 1.66 -8.10
C VAL A 31 -11.45 2.44 -9.20
N THR A 32 -10.36 3.11 -8.85
CA THR A 32 -9.47 3.81 -9.80
C THR A 32 -8.01 3.40 -9.63
N VAL A 33 -7.41 2.86 -10.68
CA VAL A 33 -5.98 2.53 -10.76
C VAL A 33 -5.24 3.67 -11.45
N TYR A 34 -4.32 4.30 -10.73
CA TYR A 34 -3.42 5.31 -11.29
C TYR A 34 -2.18 4.67 -11.91
N SER A 35 -1.79 5.13 -13.10
CA SER A 35 -0.58 4.69 -13.81
C SER A 35 -0.03 5.79 -14.72
N PHE A 36 1.25 5.71 -15.08
CA PHE A 36 1.92 6.59 -16.06
C PHE A 36 1.76 6.13 -17.52
N GLU A 37 1.30 4.89 -17.70
CA GLU A 37 1.11 4.25 -19.00
C GLU A 37 -0.28 3.61 -19.01
N PRO A 38 -0.96 3.51 -20.17
CA PRO A 38 -2.26 2.84 -20.27
C PRO A 38 -2.16 1.37 -19.85
N LEU A 39 -2.95 0.96 -18.85
CA LEU A 39 -2.89 -0.41 -18.34
C LEU A 39 -3.72 -1.37 -19.20
N ALA A 40 -3.04 -2.35 -19.81
CA ALA A 40 -3.69 -3.49 -20.43
C ALA A 40 -4.26 -4.44 -19.36
N GLY A 41 -5.47 -4.98 -19.59
CA GLY A 41 -6.11 -5.94 -18.69
C GLY A 41 -6.73 -5.34 -17.43
N VAL A 42 -7.03 -4.03 -17.41
CA VAL A 42 -7.88 -3.42 -16.38
C VAL A 42 -9.27 -4.08 -16.43
N PRO A 43 -9.82 -4.57 -15.31
CA PRO A 43 -11.14 -5.18 -15.29
C PRO A 43 -12.30 -4.21 -15.55
N ASP A 44 -13.42 -4.73 -16.05
CA ASP A 44 -14.67 -3.97 -16.16
C ASP A 44 -15.09 -3.36 -14.81
N GLY A 45 -15.59 -2.13 -14.85
CA GLY A 45 -15.94 -1.35 -13.65
C GLY A 45 -14.75 -0.70 -12.93
N VAL A 46 -13.50 -0.98 -13.32
CA VAL A 46 -12.29 -0.34 -12.79
C VAL A 46 -11.87 0.80 -13.70
N GLY A 47 -11.76 2.02 -13.17
CA GLY A 47 -11.21 3.17 -13.89
C GLY A 47 -9.69 3.16 -13.94
N ASN A 48 -9.11 3.72 -14.99
CA ASN A 48 -7.68 4.02 -15.08
C ASN A 48 -7.47 5.54 -15.22
N ALA A 49 -6.46 6.10 -14.54
CA ALA A 49 -6.23 7.54 -14.45
C ALA A 49 -4.73 7.87 -14.45
N GLU A 50 -4.39 9.08 -14.91
CA GLU A 50 -3.01 9.55 -15.04
C GLU A 50 -2.33 9.76 -13.66
N ALA A 51 -1.20 9.09 -13.45
CA ALA A 51 -0.40 9.19 -12.23
C ALA A 51 0.41 10.50 -12.15
N GLU A 52 0.89 11.04 -13.27
CA GLU A 52 1.66 12.28 -13.36
C GLU A 52 0.89 13.46 -12.74
N ALA A 53 -0.43 13.47 -12.92
CA ALA A 53 -1.33 14.46 -12.35
C ALA A 53 -1.40 14.42 -10.80
N ILE A 54 -1.04 13.30 -10.16
CA ILE A 54 -1.04 13.10 -8.71
C ILE A 54 0.34 13.40 -8.10
N LEU A 55 1.38 12.75 -8.62
CA LEU A 55 2.77 12.90 -8.22
C LEU A 55 3.65 12.64 -9.46
N PRO A 56 4.37 13.66 -9.97
CA PRO A 56 5.21 13.52 -11.15
C PRO A 56 6.23 12.36 -11.05
N HIS A 57 6.41 11.60 -12.13
CA HIS A 57 7.35 10.48 -12.21
C HIS A 57 8.78 10.93 -11.89
N ALA A 58 9.14 12.17 -12.24
CA ALA A 58 10.41 12.82 -11.90
C ALA A 58 10.69 12.90 -10.38
N PHE A 59 9.68 12.77 -9.50
CA PHE A 59 9.91 12.66 -8.06
C PHE A 59 10.69 11.38 -7.67
N SER A 60 10.66 10.34 -8.52
CA SER A 60 11.49 9.13 -8.34
C SER A 60 12.99 9.44 -8.29
N GLU A 61 13.47 10.53 -8.91
CA GLU A 61 14.87 10.98 -8.83
C GLU A 61 15.27 11.42 -7.41
N LYS A 62 14.33 11.90 -6.58
CA LYS A 62 14.58 12.16 -5.14
C LYS A 62 14.68 10.87 -4.31
N LEU A 63 14.15 9.75 -4.83
CA LEU A 63 14.12 8.44 -4.18
C LEU A 63 15.30 7.54 -4.60
N ARG A 64 15.74 7.65 -5.86
CA ARG A 64 16.91 6.95 -6.42
C ARG A 64 18.17 7.22 -5.60
N PRO A 65 18.75 6.21 -4.90
CA PRO A 65 20.11 6.34 -4.40
C PRO A 65 21.08 6.21 -5.58
N PRO A 66 22.14 7.04 -5.67
CA PRO A 66 23.11 6.92 -6.76
C PRO A 66 23.89 5.59 -6.62
N GLN A 67 23.77 4.72 -7.62
CA GLN A 67 24.65 3.56 -7.76
C GLN A 67 25.89 3.94 -8.59
N PRO A 68 27.09 3.42 -8.29
CA PRO A 68 28.32 3.80 -8.99
C PRO A 68 28.35 3.50 -10.49
N ASP A 69 27.46 2.65 -10.97
CA ASP A 69 27.32 2.19 -12.35
C ASP A 69 26.15 2.85 -13.12
N GLY A 70 25.40 3.74 -12.47
CA GLY A 70 24.22 4.39 -13.04
C GLY A 70 22.94 3.52 -13.10
N THR A 71 22.97 2.28 -12.62
CA THR A 71 21.81 1.39 -12.62
C THR A 71 20.77 1.77 -11.55
N TRP A 72 19.49 1.50 -11.82
CA TRP A 72 18.40 1.74 -10.87
C TRP A 72 18.25 0.60 -9.84
N ARG A 73 17.39 0.79 -8.84
CA ARG A 73 17.02 -0.24 -7.87
C ARG A 73 15.51 -0.45 -7.85
N ASP A 74 15.08 -1.71 -7.88
CA ASP A 74 13.67 -2.14 -7.90
C ASP A 74 12.81 -1.55 -6.76
N TRP A 75 13.44 -1.19 -5.65
CA TRP A 75 12.78 -0.61 -4.46
C TRP A 75 12.26 0.83 -4.67
N THR A 76 12.73 1.55 -5.70
CA THR A 76 12.30 2.93 -5.97
C THR A 76 10.79 3.03 -6.21
N THR A 77 10.19 2.07 -6.93
CA THR A 77 8.74 2.05 -7.21
C THR A 77 7.90 1.83 -5.95
N LEU A 78 8.40 1.05 -4.99
CA LEU A 78 7.71 0.82 -3.72
C LEU A 78 7.73 2.08 -2.84
N GLN A 79 8.88 2.74 -2.73
CA GLN A 79 8.98 4.03 -2.04
C GLN A 79 8.15 5.11 -2.73
N PHE A 80 8.11 5.12 -4.07
CA PHE A 80 7.28 6.04 -4.84
C PHE A 80 5.79 5.84 -4.52
N SER A 81 5.33 4.58 -4.45
CA SER A 81 3.97 4.24 -4.04
C SER A 81 3.63 4.75 -2.63
N ASP A 82 4.57 4.74 -1.68
CA ASP A 82 4.38 5.31 -0.34
C ASP A 82 4.11 6.83 -0.38
N PHE A 83 4.88 7.60 -1.17
CA PHE A 83 4.61 9.03 -1.35
C PHE A 83 3.35 9.30 -2.18
N PHE A 84 3.06 8.47 -3.18
CA PHE A 84 1.88 8.57 -4.04
C PHE A 84 0.59 8.39 -3.23
N ARG A 85 0.55 7.37 -2.35
CA ARG A 85 -0.53 7.12 -1.40
C ARG A 85 -0.83 8.37 -0.57
N MET A 86 0.20 9.03 -0.05
CA MET A 86 0.03 10.26 0.74
C MET A 86 -0.46 11.46 -0.10
N ARG A 87 -0.05 11.58 -1.37
CA ARG A 87 -0.61 12.60 -2.30
C ARG A 87 -2.07 12.36 -2.67
N LEU A 88 -2.54 11.11 -2.66
CA LEU A 88 -3.97 10.79 -2.80
C LEU A 88 -4.76 11.18 -1.54
N MET A 89 -4.23 10.90 -0.34
CA MET A 89 -4.86 11.31 0.93
C MET A 89 -4.97 12.84 1.04
N ALA A 90 -3.90 13.58 0.72
CA ALA A 90 -3.90 15.05 0.69
C ALA A 90 -4.95 15.66 -0.26
N ARG A 91 -5.37 14.92 -1.29
CA ARG A 91 -6.44 15.32 -2.23
C ARG A 91 -7.83 14.82 -1.84
N GLY A 92 -7.95 14.06 -0.74
CA GLY A 92 -9.19 13.39 -0.35
C GLY A 92 -9.68 12.34 -1.36
N ALA A 93 -8.77 11.75 -2.14
CA ALA A 93 -9.11 10.99 -3.35
C ALA A 93 -9.82 9.65 -3.11
N GLY A 94 -9.82 9.13 -1.87
CA GLY A 94 -10.51 7.90 -1.50
C GLY A 94 -9.74 7.06 -0.47
N LEU A 95 -10.23 5.85 -0.24
CA LEU A 95 -9.54 4.80 0.51
C LEU A 95 -8.44 4.20 -0.38
N TRP A 96 -7.22 4.12 0.13
CA TRP A 96 -6.18 3.34 -0.52
C TRP A 96 -6.35 1.85 -0.21
N LEU A 97 -6.35 1.03 -1.27
CA LEU A 97 -6.14 -0.42 -1.20
C LEU A 97 -4.98 -0.78 -2.15
N ASP A 98 -3.97 -1.54 -1.71
CA ASP A 98 -3.00 -2.10 -2.66
C ASP A 98 -3.74 -3.03 -3.66
N ALA A 99 -3.25 -3.12 -4.91
CA ALA A 99 -3.92 -3.85 -5.98
C ALA A 99 -4.06 -5.37 -5.75
N ASP A 100 -3.40 -5.94 -4.73
CA ASP A 100 -3.53 -7.34 -4.26
C ASP A 100 -4.27 -7.47 -2.91
N VAL A 101 -5.08 -6.48 -2.54
CA VAL A 101 -6.11 -6.60 -1.49
C VAL A 101 -7.41 -7.15 -2.10
N LEU A 102 -7.74 -8.39 -1.78
CA LEU A 102 -9.05 -8.98 -2.07
C LEU A 102 -10.06 -8.49 -1.02
N LEU A 103 -11.23 -7.96 -1.42
CA LEU A 103 -12.32 -7.68 -0.49
C LEU A 103 -13.31 -8.87 -0.44
N LEU A 104 -13.70 -9.24 0.78
CA LEU A 104 -14.76 -10.25 1.02
C LEU A 104 -16.11 -9.57 1.27
N LYS A 105 -16.08 -8.37 1.83
CA LYS A 105 -17.24 -7.50 2.11
C LYS A 105 -16.84 -6.03 1.90
N PRO A 106 -17.81 -5.09 1.83
CA PRO A 106 -17.54 -3.66 1.76
C PRO A 106 -16.63 -3.10 2.85
N VAL A 107 -15.94 -2.01 2.52
CA VAL A 107 -15.35 -1.09 3.51
C VAL A 107 -16.24 0.14 3.67
N ASP A 108 -16.58 0.48 4.91
CA ASP A 108 -17.23 1.75 5.25
C ASP A 108 -16.38 2.49 6.28
N ILE A 109 -16.07 3.77 6.00
CA ILE A 109 -15.20 4.62 6.81
C ILE A 109 -15.98 5.74 7.50
N ASP A 110 -15.40 6.27 8.57
CA ASP A 110 -15.71 7.61 9.09
C ASP A 110 -14.73 8.60 8.44
N PRO A 111 -15.18 9.56 7.61
CA PRO A 111 -14.29 10.45 6.88
C PRO A 111 -13.50 11.41 7.80
N GLY A 112 -13.90 11.56 9.06
CA GLY A 112 -13.19 12.37 10.06
C GLY A 112 -12.13 11.60 10.85
N LYS A 113 -11.83 10.34 10.54
CA LYS A 113 -10.90 9.49 11.29
C LYS A 113 -9.93 8.70 10.38
N PRO A 114 -8.71 8.40 10.85
CA PRO A 114 -7.86 7.39 10.24
C PRO A 114 -8.53 6.01 10.16
N TYR A 115 -8.25 5.26 9.10
CA TYR A 115 -8.65 3.87 8.94
C TYR A 115 -7.48 3.05 8.41
N PHE A 116 -6.93 2.19 9.28
CA PHE A 116 -5.82 1.28 8.99
C PHE A 116 -5.89 0.06 9.91
N ALA A 117 -5.08 -0.97 9.64
CA ALA A 117 -5.01 -2.18 10.46
C ALA A 117 -3.57 -2.58 10.80
N TRP A 118 -3.40 -3.30 11.92
CA TRP A 118 -2.10 -3.89 12.30
C TRP A 118 -1.69 -4.99 11.33
N GLU A 119 -0.57 -4.85 10.62
CA GLU A 119 -0.02 -5.98 9.82
C GLU A 119 0.70 -6.98 10.73
N ARG A 120 1.45 -6.46 11.72
CA ARG A 120 2.30 -7.23 12.63
C ARG A 120 2.22 -6.66 14.06
N PRO A 121 2.67 -7.39 15.09
CA PRO A 121 2.78 -6.84 16.44
C PRO A 121 3.60 -5.53 16.43
N ARG A 122 2.98 -4.42 16.85
CA ARG A 122 3.55 -3.06 16.83
C ARG A 122 3.94 -2.52 15.44
N GLN A 123 3.27 -2.94 14.37
CA GLN A 123 3.42 -2.34 13.03
C GLN A 123 2.09 -2.28 12.26
N LEU A 124 1.65 -1.07 11.91
CA LEU A 124 0.54 -0.82 11.00
C LEU A 124 0.94 -1.20 9.57
N GLY A 125 0.02 -1.80 8.80
CA GLY A 125 0.21 -1.96 7.36
C GLY A 125 -0.27 -0.72 6.60
N ASN A 126 0.37 -0.43 5.47
CA ASN A 126 0.03 0.68 4.55
C ASN A 126 -0.88 0.24 3.38
N SER A 127 -1.07 -1.06 3.18
CA SER A 127 -1.85 -1.65 2.07
C SER A 127 -3.35 -1.40 2.14
N VAL A 128 -3.86 -1.02 3.30
CA VAL A 128 -5.24 -0.57 3.51
C VAL A 128 -5.16 0.67 4.39
N LEU A 129 -5.39 1.85 3.79
CA LEU A 129 -5.17 3.13 4.44
C LEU A 129 -6.17 4.18 3.95
N TYR A 130 -6.88 4.81 4.88
CA TYR A 130 -7.47 6.13 4.69
C TYR A 130 -6.99 7.05 5.82
N LEU A 131 -6.67 8.29 5.45
CA LEU A 131 -6.35 9.40 6.34
C LEU A 131 -7.14 10.61 5.84
N PRO A 132 -7.79 11.39 6.74
CA PRO A 132 -8.39 12.68 6.35
C PRO A 132 -7.36 13.59 5.65
N ALA A 133 -7.79 14.44 4.71
CA ALA A 133 -6.84 15.24 3.93
C ALA A 133 -5.98 16.21 4.76
N GLY A 134 -6.50 16.71 5.89
CA GLY A 134 -5.79 17.55 6.87
C GLY A 134 -5.16 16.78 8.03
N ASP A 135 -4.94 15.48 7.89
CA ASP A 135 -4.37 14.61 8.91
C ASP A 135 -2.88 14.92 9.18
N ALA A 136 -2.41 14.68 10.41
CA ALA A 136 -1.05 15.01 10.83
C ALA A 136 0.02 14.16 10.13
N ILE A 137 -0.29 12.89 9.80
CA ILE A 137 0.59 12.02 9.02
C ILE A 137 0.70 12.54 7.59
N VAL A 138 -0.42 12.90 6.97
CA VAL A 138 -0.46 13.48 5.60
C VAL A 138 0.37 14.76 5.55
N THR A 139 0.13 15.68 6.49
CA THR A 139 0.87 16.95 6.64
C THR A 139 2.39 16.72 6.79
N ALA A 140 2.79 15.73 7.59
CA ALA A 140 4.20 15.39 7.77
C ALA A 140 4.86 14.84 6.49
N PHE A 141 4.11 14.12 5.66
CA PHE A 141 4.58 13.67 4.35
C PHE A 141 4.65 14.79 3.31
N GLU A 142 3.70 15.72 3.28
CA GLU A 142 3.79 16.90 2.40
C GLU A 142 5.00 17.77 2.75
N GLY A 143 5.21 18.07 4.03
CA GLY A 143 6.40 18.79 4.49
C GLY A 143 7.72 18.05 4.24
N LEU A 144 7.69 16.72 4.13
CA LEU A 144 8.84 15.92 3.71
C LEU A 144 9.11 16.04 2.20
N MET A 145 8.08 16.02 1.35
CA MET A 145 8.23 16.08 -0.12
C MET A 145 8.82 17.41 -0.61
N GLN A 146 8.64 18.50 0.14
CA GLN A 146 9.28 19.80 -0.14
C GLN A 146 10.80 19.79 0.07
N GLN A 147 11.37 18.77 0.71
CA GLN A 147 12.82 18.63 0.90
C GLN A 147 13.48 17.93 -0.29
N ASP A 148 14.76 18.22 -0.54
CA ASP A 148 15.52 17.53 -1.60
C ASP A 148 16.14 16.20 -1.15
N GLU A 149 16.64 16.13 0.09
CA GLU A 149 17.25 14.91 0.65
C GLU A 149 16.24 13.95 1.30
N LEU A 150 14.95 14.34 1.36
CA LEU A 150 13.83 13.60 1.97
C LEU A 150 14.21 13.00 3.35
N THR A 151 14.56 13.87 4.31
CA THR A 151 15.04 13.48 5.65
C THR A 151 13.92 13.58 6.70
N PRO A 152 13.26 12.46 7.07
CA PRO A 152 12.17 12.48 8.03
C PRO A 152 12.67 12.66 9.47
N ASP A 153 11.90 13.41 10.25
CA ASP A 153 12.19 13.69 11.66
C ASP A 153 11.63 12.60 12.62
N TRP A 154 10.72 11.75 12.13
CA TRP A 154 10.02 10.71 12.88
C TRP A 154 10.81 9.41 13.07
N LEU A 155 11.96 9.26 12.40
CA LEU A 155 12.89 8.19 12.73
C LEU A 155 13.52 8.44 14.11
N ALA A 156 13.52 7.39 14.94
CA ALA A 156 14.08 7.42 16.29
C ALA A 156 15.49 8.04 16.36
N LEU A 157 15.80 8.73 17.46
CA LEU A 157 17.01 9.57 17.62
C LEU A 157 18.31 8.89 17.17
N ARG A 158 18.46 7.58 17.40
CA ARG A 158 19.61 6.78 16.94
C ARG A 158 19.87 6.90 15.43
N HIS A 159 18.83 6.92 14.58
CA HIS A 159 18.98 7.07 13.14
C HIS A 159 19.32 8.52 12.78
N ARG A 160 18.67 9.50 13.43
CA ARG A 160 18.99 10.94 13.27
C ARG A 160 20.45 11.25 13.63
N LEU A 161 20.99 10.62 14.68
CA LEU A 161 22.41 10.70 15.06
C LEU A 161 23.34 10.09 14.00
N ILE A 162 23.00 8.92 13.44
CA ILE A 162 23.76 8.26 12.35
C ILE A 162 23.82 9.17 11.10
N PHE A 163 22.72 9.84 10.73
CA PHE A 163 22.70 10.79 9.62
C PHE A 163 23.43 12.11 9.94
N GLY A 164 23.36 12.60 11.18
CA GLY A 164 24.06 13.81 11.62
C GLY A 164 25.59 13.66 11.63
N LEU A 165 26.09 12.57 12.22
CA LEU A 165 27.53 12.24 12.27
C LEU A 165 28.17 12.02 10.89
N ARG A 166 27.36 11.73 9.87
CA ARG A 166 27.79 11.57 8.47
C ARG A 166 27.79 12.89 7.70
N LYS A 167 26.80 13.77 7.92
CA LYS A 167 26.80 15.15 7.40
C LYS A 167 28.07 15.91 7.82
N LEU A 168 28.49 15.75 9.08
CA LEU A 168 29.73 16.31 9.64
C LEU A 168 31.03 15.74 9.01
N ARG A 169 30.96 14.64 8.25
CA ARG A 169 32.11 13.98 7.61
C ARG A 169 32.15 14.20 6.08
N GLY A 170 31.31 15.10 5.54
CA GLY A 170 31.26 15.42 4.11
C GLY A 170 30.82 14.26 3.19
N LYS A 171 30.40 13.12 3.75
CA LYS A 171 29.94 11.95 2.97
C LYS A 171 28.43 12.00 2.82
N SER A 172 27.97 11.80 1.57
CA SER A 172 26.55 11.79 1.21
C SER A 172 25.72 10.88 2.12
N ASN A 173 24.57 11.37 2.59
CA ASN A 173 23.63 10.63 3.44
C ASN A 173 22.73 9.64 2.66
N ARG A 174 23.11 9.31 1.42
CA ARG A 174 22.35 8.46 0.51
C ARG A 174 22.77 6.99 0.63
N LEU A 175 22.61 6.40 1.82
CA LEU A 175 22.58 4.95 1.94
C LEU A 175 21.29 4.40 1.35
N SER A 176 21.42 3.48 0.41
CA SER A 176 20.36 2.83 -0.36
C SER A 176 19.54 1.84 0.46
N ASP A 177 20.19 1.04 1.31
CA ASP A 177 19.59 -0.13 1.94
C ASP A 177 18.79 0.22 3.21
N ILE A 178 19.14 1.33 3.87
CA ILE A 178 18.41 1.83 5.04
C ILE A 178 17.08 2.48 4.61
N ARG A 179 17.00 3.07 3.40
CA ARG A 179 15.85 3.88 2.96
C ARG A 179 14.59 3.07 2.64
N VAL A 180 14.69 1.79 2.32
CA VAL A 180 13.54 0.94 1.91
C VAL A 180 12.45 0.87 3.01
N ALA A 181 12.85 0.86 4.28
CA ALA A 181 11.92 0.78 5.42
C ALA A 181 11.51 2.16 6.00
N ILE A 182 11.91 3.28 5.39
CA ILE A 182 11.74 4.61 6.01
C ILE A 182 10.36 5.23 5.79
N TYR A 183 9.74 5.04 4.62
CA TYR A 183 8.54 5.79 4.20
C TYR A 183 7.23 4.99 4.23
N GLY A 184 7.29 3.66 4.28
CA GLY A 184 6.12 2.78 4.33
C GLY A 184 5.62 2.47 5.75
N PRO A 185 5.31 1.19 6.09
CA PRO A 185 4.71 0.77 7.36
C PRO A 185 5.33 1.37 8.63
N ALA A 186 6.64 1.58 8.66
CA ALA A 186 7.34 2.14 9.82
C ALA A 186 7.16 3.66 9.98
N ALA A 187 6.99 4.42 8.89
CA ALA A 187 6.62 5.84 8.97
C ALA A 187 5.20 5.99 9.53
N LEU A 188 4.25 5.29 8.91
CA LEU A 188 2.84 5.27 9.30
C LEU A 188 2.71 4.92 10.79
N THR A 189 3.37 3.85 11.24
CA THR A 189 3.36 3.45 12.66
C THR A 189 4.00 4.50 13.57
N ALA A 190 5.13 5.11 13.18
CA ALA A 190 5.82 6.10 14.01
C ALA A 190 5.06 7.44 14.12
N LEU A 191 4.39 7.86 13.05
CA LEU A 191 3.58 9.08 13.03
C LEU A 191 2.23 8.86 13.75
N ALA A 192 1.54 7.75 13.50
CA ALA A 192 0.33 7.41 14.26
C ALA A 192 0.62 7.25 15.77
N ALA A 193 1.81 6.76 16.14
CA ALA A 193 2.26 6.73 17.54
C ALA A 193 2.52 8.14 18.11
N ARG A 194 3.12 9.05 17.32
CA ARG A 194 3.38 10.45 17.69
C ARG A 194 2.10 11.24 17.91
N HIS A 195 1.07 11.00 17.11
CA HIS A 195 -0.18 11.77 17.12
C HIS A 195 -1.33 11.08 17.89
N GLY A 196 -1.10 9.90 18.46
CA GLY A 196 -2.06 9.19 19.34
C GLY A 196 -3.09 8.32 18.61
N GLU A 197 -2.98 8.20 17.30
CA GLU A 197 -3.96 7.57 16.40
C GLU A 197 -3.93 6.04 16.41
N LEU A 198 -2.96 5.40 17.10
CA LEU A 198 -2.89 3.93 17.20
C LEU A 198 -4.16 3.28 17.78
N GLY A 199 -4.99 4.04 18.49
CA GLY A 199 -6.31 3.59 18.97
C GLY A 199 -7.34 3.32 17.86
N TYR A 200 -7.14 3.86 16.66
CA TYR A 200 -8.00 3.59 15.48
C TYR A 200 -7.60 2.32 14.70
N ALA A 201 -6.48 1.68 15.08
CA ALA A 201 -5.94 0.55 14.33
C ALA A 201 -6.78 -0.72 14.50
N LEU A 202 -7.40 -1.17 13.39
CA LEU A 202 -8.19 -2.39 13.34
C LEU A 202 -7.35 -3.65 13.64
N PRO A 203 -7.97 -4.72 14.17
CA PRO A 203 -7.29 -5.99 14.43
C PRO A 203 -6.64 -6.57 13.17
N LYS A 204 -5.49 -7.25 13.33
CA LYS A 204 -4.73 -7.86 12.21
C LYS A 204 -5.60 -8.69 11.27
N LYS A 205 -6.53 -9.49 11.81
CA LYS A 205 -7.36 -10.38 10.98
C LYS A 205 -8.24 -9.64 9.96
N SER A 206 -8.59 -8.37 10.20
CA SER A 206 -9.49 -7.60 9.33
C SER A 206 -9.00 -7.47 7.88
N PHE A 207 -7.67 -7.46 7.67
CA PHE A 207 -7.05 -7.40 6.33
C PHE A 207 -5.79 -8.27 6.16
N TYR A 208 -5.12 -8.67 7.23
CA TYR A 208 -3.80 -9.33 7.16
C TYR A 208 -3.82 -10.77 7.70
N ALA A 209 -4.99 -11.43 7.69
CA ALA A 209 -5.16 -12.82 8.15
C ALA A 209 -4.22 -13.81 7.42
N VAL A 210 -4.17 -13.76 6.08
CA VAL A 210 -3.32 -14.64 5.25
C VAL A 210 -1.99 -14.01 4.82
N HIS A 211 -1.75 -12.72 5.09
CA HIS A 211 -0.62 -11.98 4.52
C HIS A 211 0.75 -12.58 4.88
N ALA A 212 0.91 -12.96 6.16
CA ALA A 212 2.15 -13.55 6.67
C ALA A 212 2.35 -15.01 6.22
N GLU A 213 1.28 -15.70 5.83
CA GLU A 213 1.26 -17.12 5.48
C GLU A 213 0.54 -17.34 4.13
N PRO A 214 1.13 -16.91 2.99
CA PRO A 214 0.45 -16.95 1.69
C PRO A 214 0.01 -18.34 1.22
N ARG A 215 0.50 -19.42 1.86
CA ARG A 215 -0.01 -20.79 1.65
C ARG A 215 -1.53 -20.87 1.83
N LEU A 216 -2.06 -20.19 2.85
CA LEU A 216 -3.49 -20.13 3.17
C LEU A 216 -4.36 -19.52 2.07
N PHE A 217 -3.75 -18.83 1.09
CA PHE A 217 -4.44 -18.29 -0.08
C PHE A 217 -4.25 -19.15 -1.34
N PHE A 218 -3.00 -19.56 -1.63
CA PHE A 218 -2.63 -20.17 -2.91
C PHE A 218 -2.68 -21.71 -2.92
N GLU A 219 -2.61 -22.38 -1.77
CA GLU A 219 -2.58 -23.85 -1.68
C GLU A 219 -3.95 -24.39 -1.25
N PRO A 220 -4.32 -25.65 -1.60
CA PRO A 220 -5.61 -26.23 -1.21
C PRO A 220 -5.73 -26.43 0.29
N ALA A 221 -6.78 -25.88 0.90
CA ALA A 221 -7.05 -25.92 2.34
C ALA A 221 -8.52 -25.57 2.62
N ASP A 222 -9.03 -25.90 3.81
CA ASP A 222 -10.34 -25.36 4.24
C ASP A 222 -10.20 -23.88 4.62
N PHE A 223 -10.73 -23.02 3.76
CA PHE A 223 -10.81 -21.57 3.97
C PHE A 223 -12.19 -21.10 4.49
N THR A 224 -13.10 -22.02 4.82
CA THR A 224 -14.48 -21.70 5.23
C THR A 224 -14.53 -20.73 6.42
N ALA A 225 -13.62 -20.87 7.38
CA ALA A 225 -13.50 -19.95 8.50
C ALA A 225 -13.10 -18.53 8.06
N LEU A 226 -12.17 -18.39 7.10
CA LEU A 226 -11.70 -17.09 6.61
C LEU A 226 -12.78 -16.32 5.86
N ILE A 227 -13.62 -17.00 5.09
CA ILE A 227 -14.70 -16.37 4.29
C ILE A 227 -16.01 -16.19 5.07
N ARG A 228 -16.10 -16.66 6.31
CA ARG A 228 -17.28 -16.53 7.19
C ARG A 228 -17.03 -15.74 8.47
N ASP A 229 -15.79 -15.43 8.83
CA ASP A 229 -15.47 -14.58 10.00
C ASP A 229 -15.97 -13.14 9.76
N PRO A 230 -16.94 -12.64 10.55
CA PRO A 230 -17.56 -11.33 10.33
C PRO A 230 -16.58 -10.16 10.55
N ASP A 231 -15.45 -10.37 11.22
CA ASP A 231 -14.43 -9.34 11.45
C ASP A 231 -13.43 -9.24 10.28
N ILE A 232 -13.31 -10.26 9.43
CA ILE A 232 -12.45 -10.20 8.23
C ILE A 232 -13.16 -9.40 7.15
N THR A 233 -12.54 -8.33 6.67
CA THR A 233 -13.12 -7.42 5.66
C THR A 233 -12.52 -7.68 4.28
N GLY A 234 -11.21 -7.89 4.25
CA GLY A 234 -10.48 -8.32 3.06
C GLY A 234 -9.23 -9.10 3.43
N LEU A 235 -8.40 -9.37 2.43
CA LEU A 235 -7.17 -10.15 2.53
C LEU A 235 -6.10 -9.50 1.64
N HIS A 236 -5.07 -8.88 2.23
CA HIS A 236 -3.88 -8.45 1.51
C HIS A 236 -2.98 -9.65 1.19
N ILE A 237 -2.90 -10.01 -0.09
CA ILE A 237 -2.22 -11.21 -0.56
C ILE A 237 -0.77 -10.90 -0.92
N SER A 238 0.19 -11.27 -0.06
CA SER A 238 1.61 -11.26 -0.45
C SER A 238 1.88 -12.34 -1.52
N PRO A 239 2.14 -12.01 -2.81
CA PRO A 239 2.04 -13.00 -3.88
C PRO A 239 3.21 -14.00 -3.92
N LYS A 240 4.39 -13.60 -3.43
CA LYS A 240 5.65 -14.37 -3.49
C LYS A 240 5.94 -14.98 -4.88
N GLY A 241 5.73 -14.20 -5.94
CA GLY A 241 5.93 -14.62 -7.33
C GLY A 241 4.77 -15.39 -7.97
N ARG A 242 3.68 -15.67 -7.24
CA ARG A 242 2.55 -16.49 -7.72
C ARG A 242 1.40 -15.70 -8.35
N GLY A 243 1.48 -14.36 -8.43
CA GLY A 243 0.37 -13.52 -8.92
C GLY A 243 -0.08 -13.81 -10.36
N SER A 244 0.85 -14.15 -11.25
CA SER A 244 0.55 -14.55 -12.64
C SER A 244 0.16 -16.02 -12.81
N GLN A 245 0.30 -16.85 -11.78
CA GLN A 245 0.02 -18.29 -11.86
C GLN A 245 -1.50 -18.56 -11.90
N PRO A 246 -1.95 -19.63 -12.57
CA PRO A 246 -3.34 -20.07 -12.47
C PRO A 246 -3.66 -20.50 -11.02
N PRO A 247 -4.87 -20.25 -10.51
CA PRO A 247 -5.28 -20.76 -9.21
C PRO A 247 -5.28 -22.29 -9.14
N ILE A 248 -4.89 -22.85 -7.99
CA ILE A 248 -4.92 -24.31 -7.77
C ILE A 248 -6.33 -24.72 -7.31
N PRO A 249 -6.99 -25.73 -7.91
CA PRO A 249 -8.31 -26.19 -7.47
C PRO A 249 -8.35 -26.51 -5.96
N GLY A 250 -9.40 -26.06 -5.28
CA GLY A 250 -9.54 -26.19 -3.82
C GLY A 250 -8.75 -25.17 -2.98
N SER A 251 -7.98 -24.26 -3.59
CA SER A 251 -7.40 -23.10 -2.89
C SER A 251 -8.40 -21.95 -2.75
N LEU A 252 -8.17 -21.08 -1.75
CA LEU A 252 -8.94 -19.84 -1.59
C LEU A 252 -8.78 -18.90 -2.80
N TYR A 253 -7.63 -18.92 -3.48
CA TYR A 253 -7.44 -18.20 -4.73
C TYR A 253 -8.34 -18.73 -5.85
N ALA A 254 -8.56 -20.06 -5.94
CA ALA A 254 -9.48 -20.61 -6.93
C ALA A 254 -10.93 -20.22 -6.64
N TRP A 255 -11.36 -20.26 -5.39
CA TRP A 255 -12.68 -19.75 -4.97
C TRP A 255 -12.84 -18.24 -5.27
N ALA A 256 -11.81 -17.42 -5.03
CA ALA A 256 -11.85 -16.00 -5.33
C ALA A 256 -11.89 -15.74 -6.84
N ALA A 257 -11.11 -16.48 -7.62
CA ALA A 257 -11.09 -16.40 -9.07
C ALA A 257 -12.34 -17.01 -9.74
N GLU A 258 -13.09 -17.87 -9.06
CA GLU A 258 -14.43 -18.30 -9.50
C GLU A 258 -15.45 -17.20 -9.19
N ARG A 259 -15.51 -16.76 -7.92
CA ARG A 259 -16.46 -15.77 -7.39
C ARG A 259 -16.36 -14.38 -8.04
N PHE A 260 -15.16 -13.95 -8.42
CA PHE A 260 -14.87 -12.63 -8.98
C PHE A 260 -14.23 -12.71 -10.38
N GLY A 261 -14.27 -13.87 -11.05
CA GLY A 261 -13.55 -14.11 -12.32
C GLY A 261 -14.31 -13.84 -13.60
N GLN A 262 -15.64 -13.85 -13.55
CA GLN A 262 -16.50 -13.60 -14.71
C GLN A 262 -17.14 -12.20 -14.61
N PRO A 263 -17.36 -11.52 -15.76
CA PRO A 263 -18.23 -10.35 -15.84
C PRO A 263 -19.72 -10.73 -15.72
#